data_AF-A0A963EXC5-F1
#
_entry.id   AF-A0A963EXC5-F1
#
_cell.length_a   1.000
_cell.length_b   1.000
_cell.length_c   1.000
_cell.angle_alpha   90.00
_cell.angle_beta   90.00
_cell.angle_gamma   90.00
#
_symmetry.space_group_name_H-M   'P 1'
#
loop_
_entity.id
_entity.type
_entity.pdbx_description
1 polymer ?
#
loop_
_entity_poly.entity_id
_entity_poly.type
_entity_poly.pdbx_seq_one_letter_code
_entity_poly.pdbx_strand_id
1 'polypeptide(L)' 'MRVGKVARTLAELPQMLKLAKEVKPRSPATRDCFAARVEATAERYPERTAIIFEDDRISWRELNARANRYAASFRQLG' A
#
# COMPACT_ATOMS: atom_id res chain seq x y z
N MET A 1 -2.49 -14.30 -16.72
CA MET A 1 -2.32 -12.85 -16.97
C MET A 1 -1.50 -12.63 -18.24
N ARG A 2 -1.98 -11.86 -19.22
CA ARG A 2 -1.29 -11.66 -20.51
C ARG A 2 -0.16 -10.64 -20.35
N VAL A 3 1.03 -11.04 -20.78
CA VAL A 3 2.33 -10.33 -20.74
C VAL A 3 2.25 -8.88 -21.28
N GLY A 4 1.27 -8.56 -22.12
CA GLY A 4 1.04 -7.21 -22.67
C GLY A 4 0.63 -6.12 -21.66
N LYS A 5 0.08 -6.47 -20.48
CA LYS A 5 -0.18 -5.46 -19.43
C LYS A 5 1.09 -4.99 -18.73
N VAL A 6 2.06 -5.89 -18.54
CA VAL A 6 3.34 -5.59 -17.89
C VAL A 6 4.16 -4.63 -18.76
N ALA A 7 4.14 -4.80 -20.08
CA ALA A 7 4.86 -3.93 -21.02
C ALA A 7 4.41 -2.45 -20.98
N ARG A 8 3.12 -2.17 -20.76
CA ARG A 8 2.63 -0.78 -20.59
C ARG A 8 3.07 -0.18 -19.27
N THR A 9 3.03 -0.95 -18.18
CA THR A 9 3.56 -0.51 -16.88
C THR A 9 5.07 -0.25 -16.95
N LEU A 10 5.81 -1.03 -17.76
CA LEU A 10 7.24 -0.83 -18.00
C LEU A 10 7.54 0.46 -18.78
N ALA A 11 6.68 0.86 -19.72
CA ALA A 11 6.85 2.11 -20.48
C ALA A 11 6.65 3.37 -19.61
N GLU A 12 5.79 3.28 -18.58
CA GLU A 12 5.55 4.35 -17.61
C GLU A 12 6.60 4.38 -16.48
N LEU A 13 7.51 3.40 -16.41
CA LEU A 13 8.54 3.32 -15.37
C LEU A 13 9.30 4.62 -15.13
N PRO A 14 9.75 5.38 -16.15
CA PRO A 14 10.47 6.63 -15.90
C PRO A 14 9.62 7.69 -15.19
N GLN A 15 8.32 7.75 -15.51
CA GLN A 15 7.36 8.64 -14.85
C GLN A 15 7.02 8.15 -13.44
N MET A 16 6.83 6.85 -13.28
CA MET A 16 6.64 6.22 -11.95
C MET A 16 7.86 6.41 -11.05
N LEU A 17 9.09 6.37 -11.59
CA LEU A 17 10.32 6.63 -10.83
C LEU A 17 10.40 8.09 -10.38
N LYS A 18 10.00 9.03 -11.24
CA LYS A 18 9.89 10.45 -10.88
C LYS A 18 8.87 10.67 -9.77
N LEU A 19 7.69 10.07 -9.88
CA LEU A 19 6.70 10.11 -8.80
C LEU A 19 7.23 9.45 -7.53
N ALA A 20 7.84 8.26 -7.60
CA ALA A 20 8.33 7.55 -6.42
C ALA A 20 9.36 8.37 -5.62
N LYS A 21 10.22 9.15 -6.30
CA LYS A 21 11.16 10.08 -5.64
C LYS A 21 10.47 11.22 -4.88
N GLU A 22 9.29 11.63 -5.34
CA GLU A 22 8.50 12.71 -4.72
C GLU A 22 7.41 12.21 -3.78
N VAL A 23 7.04 10.93 -3.87
CA VAL A 23 6.12 10.25 -2.95
C VAL A 23 6.90 9.84 -1.70
N LYS A 24 7.48 10.82 -1.01
CA LYS A 24 7.91 10.60 0.37
C LYS A 24 6.67 10.32 1.21
N PRO A 25 6.67 9.27 2.05
CA PRO A 25 5.55 9.00 2.93
C PRO A 25 5.23 10.25 3.76
N ARG A 26 3.99 10.73 3.69
CA ARG A 26 3.55 11.83 4.54
C ARG A 26 3.68 11.42 6.00
N SER A 27 3.99 12.38 6.87
CA SER A 27 4.09 12.09 8.29
C SER A 27 2.74 11.56 8.81
N PRO A 28 2.73 10.60 9.74
CA PRO A 28 1.50 10.09 10.36
C PRO A 28 0.67 11.20 11.05
N ALA A 29 1.33 12.28 11.47
CA ALA A 29 0.68 13.44 12.08
C ALA A 29 -0.08 14.32 11.08
N THR A 30 0.11 14.12 9.78
CA THR A 30 -0.64 14.87 8.76
C THR A 30 -2.06 14.32 8.62
N ARG A 31 -3.06 15.20 8.64
CA ARG A 31 -4.50 14.83 8.60
C ARG A 31 -4.89 13.97 7.40
N ASP A 32 -4.25 14.14 6.25
CA ASP A 32 -4.51 13.39 5.02
C ASP A 32 -3.55 12.20 4.83
N CYS A 33 -2.78 11.82 5.87
CA CYS A 33 -1.90 10.67 5.80
C CYS A 33 -2.71 9.38 5.60
N PHE A 34 -2.52 8.75 4.45
CA PHE A 34 -3.23 7.54 4.08
C PHE A 34 -2.95 6.39 5.05
N ALA A 35 -1.68 6.21 5.44
CA ALA A 35 -1.27 5.15 6.38
C ALA A 35 -2.00 5.29 7.74
N ALA A 36 -2.04 6.50 8.30
CA ALA A 36 -2.73 6.76 9.57
C ALA A 36 -4.24 6.43 9.50
N ARG A 37 -4.88 6.67 8.35
CA ARG A 37 -6.30 6.31 8.15
C ARG A 37 -6.50 4.80 8.07
N VAL A 38 -5.57 4.07 7.47
CA VAL A 38 -5.60 2.61 7.41
C VAL A 38 -5.44 2.02 8.82
N GLU A 39 -4.46 2.50 9.59
CA GLU A 39 -4.24 2.08 10.98
C GLU A 39 -5.49 2.32 11.84
N ALA A 40 -6.05 3.54 11.81
CA ALA A 40 -7.26 3.86 12.56
C ALA A 40 -8.48 3.01 12.14
N THR A 41 -8.58 2.65 10.86
CA THR A 41 -9.67 1.78 10.37
C THR A 41 -9.47 0.33 10.83
N ALA A 42 -8.23 -0.15 10.85
CA ALA A 42 -7.88 -1.49 11.34
C ALA A 42 -8.09 -1.64 12.85
N GLU A 43 -7.89 -0.58 13.63
CA GLU A 43 -8.24 -0.56 15.05
C GLU A 43 -9.76 -0.57 15.26
N ARG A 44 -10.49 0.23 14.48
CA ARG A 44 -11.94 0.38 14.65
C ARG A 44 -12.74 -0.80 14.10
N TYR A 45 -12.27 -1.44 13.03
CA TYR A 45 -12.98 -2.49 12.31
C TYR A 45 -12.05 -3.64 11.89
N PRO A 46 -11.37 -4.31 12.82
CA PRO A 46 -10.29 -5.25 12.50
C PRO A 46 -10.74 -6.42 11.63
N GLU A 47 -11.93 -6.98 11.91
CA GLU A 47 -12.45 -8.18 11.24
C GLU A 47 -13.27 -7.86 9.97
N ARG A 48 -13.48 -6.57 9.65
CA ARG A 48 -14.18 -6.21 8.41
C ARG A 48 -13.28 -6.45 7.21
N THR A 49 -13.85 -6.95 6.13
CA THR A 49 -13.14 -7.12 4.86
C THR A 49 -12.69 -5.77 4.31
N ALA A 50 -11.39 -5.66 4.04
CA ALA A 50 -10.76 -4.46 3.47
C ALA A 50 -10.57 -4.58 1.96
N ILE A 51 -10.12 -5.75 1.50
CA ILE A 51 -9.87 -6.04 0.08
C ILE A 51 -10.49 -7.39 -0.24
N ILE A 52 -11.16 -7.44 -1.39
CA ILE A 52 -11.66 -8.66 -2.03
C ILE A 52 -10.94 -8.75 -3.36
N PHE A 53 -10.27 -9.87 -3.61
CA PHE A 53 -9.62 -10.14 -4.88
C PHE A 53 -9.87 -11.60 -5.26
N GLU A 54 -10.55 -11.81 -6.39
CA GLU A 54 -11.04 -13.13 -6.79
C GLU A 54 -11.88 -13.75 -5.64
N ASP A 55 -11.54 -14.96 -5.20
CA ASP A 55 -12.21 -15.65 -4.10
C ASP A 55 -11.62 -15.32 -2.73
N ASP A 56 -10.50 -14.59 -2.71
CA ASP A 56 -9.80 -14.25 -1.47
C ASP A 56 -10.31 -12.95 -0.87
N ARG A 57 -10.32 -12.93 0.47
CA ARG A 57 -10.70 -11.78 1.27
C ARG A 57 -9.65 -11.58 2.34
N ILE A 58 -9.24 -10.33 2.53
CA ILE A 58 -8.40 -9.95 3.66
C ILE A 58 -9.10 -8.90 4.50
N SER A 59 -8.95 -9.04 5.81
CA SER A 59 -9.47 -8.11 6.81
C SER A 59 -8.62 -6.84 6.90
N TRP A 60 -9.16 -5.78 7.51
CA TRP A 60 -8.39 -4.56 7.80
C TRP A 60 -7.19 -4.84 8.71
N ARG A 61 -7.33 -5.78 9.67
CA ARG A 61 -6.22 -6.24 10.51
C ARG A 61 -5.08 -6.83 9.68
N GLU A 62 -5.41 -7.76 8.78
CA GLU A 62 -4.41 -8.43 7.95
C GLU A 62 -3.77 -7.47 6.95
N LEU A 63 -4.56 -6.57 6.35
CA LEU A 63 -4.06 -5.54 5.46
C LEU A 63 -3.02 -4.67 6.17
N ASN A 64 -3.36 -4.16 7.37
CA ASN A 64 -2.47 -3.31 8.14
C ASN A 64 -1.18 -4.04 8.56
N ALA A 65 -1.31 -5.29 9.03
CA ALA A 65 -0.15 -6.10 9.41
C ALA A 65 0.80 -6.36 8.22
N ARG A 66 0.25 -6.69 7.04
CA ARG A 66 1.04 -6.90 5.81
C ARG A 66 1.72 -5.59 5.38
N ALA A 67 0.99 -4.47 5.38
CA ALA A 67 1.54 -3.15 5.03
C ALA A 67 2.69 -2.75 5.97
N ASN A 68 2.53 -2.93 7.28
CA ASN A 68 3.58 -2.61 8.27
C ASN A 68 4.81 -3.49 8.13
N ARG A 69 4.64 -4.77 7.78
CA ARG A 69 5.76 -5.65 7.45
C ARG A 69 6.57 -5.13 6.26
N TYR A 70 5.90 -4.76 5.17
CA TYR A 70 6.60 -4.18 4.01
C TYR A 70 7.25 -2.84 4.33
N ALA A 71 6.59 -1.97 5.09
CA ALA A 71 7.17 -0.70 5.54
C ALA A 71 8.45 -0.91 6.36
N ALA A 72 8.47 -1.91 7.24
CA ALA A 72 9.66 -2.28 7.99
C ALA A 72 10.79 -2.78 7.06
N SER A 73 10.47 -3.63 6.08
CA SER A 73 11.44 -4.10 5.08
C SER A 73 12.00 -2.95 4.24
N PHE A 74 11.17 -2.01 3.79
CA PHE A 74 11.64 -0.87 3.01
C PHE A 74 12.52 0.08 3.82
N ARG A 75 12.20 0.32 5.10
CA ARG A 75 13.08 1.10 5.99
C ARG A 75 14.47 0.46 6.17
N GLN A 76 14.56 -0.86 6.08
CA GLN A 76 15.84 -1.58 6.14
C GLN A 76 16.63 -1.50 4.83
N LEU A 77 15.96 -1.26 3.69
CA LEU A 77 16.59 -1.22 2.36
C LEU A 77 17.15 0.16 1.98
N GLY A 78 16.81 1.23 2.71
CA GLY A 78 17.30 2.60 2.50
C GLY A 78 16.59 3.33 1.38
#